data_AF-A0A1G1CCL9-F1
#
_entry.id   AF-A0A1G1CCL9-F1
#
_cell.length_a   1.000
_cell.length_b   1.000
_cell.length_c   1.000
_cell.angle_alpha   90.00
_cell.angle_beta   90.00
_cell.angle_gamma   90.00
#
_symmetry.space_group_name_H-M   'P 1'
#
loop_
_entity.id
_entity.type
_entity.pdbx_description
1 polymer ?
#
loop_
_entity_poly.entity_id
_entity_poly.type
_entity_poly.pdbx_seq_one_letter_code
_entity_poly.pdbx_strand_id
1 'polypeptide(L)' 'MPPDTLRRVERKIDALAADPRPPAVVALAGCRSTYRLRIGDWRVVHQVCDAVLLILVLRIGHRREVYRGL' A
#
# COMPACT_ATOMS: atom_id res chain seq x y z
N MET A 1 14.23 6.50 -1.86
CA MET A 1 13.88 5.85 -0.57
C MET A 1 15.17 5.38 0.09
N PRO A 2 15.37 5.55 1.41
CA PRO A 2 16.54 5.00 2.11
C PRO A 2 16.54 3.46 2.17
N PRO A 3 17.70 2.78 2.20
CA PRO A 3 17.78 1.31 2.17
C PRO A 3 17.01 0.59 3.29
N ASP A 4 17.03 1.13 4.52
CA ASP A 4 16.29 0.53 5.63
C ASP A 4 14.77 0.65 5.46
N THR A 5 14.33 1.72 4.80
CA THR A 5 12.92 1.89 4.46
C THR A 5 12.50 0.91 3.38
N LEU A 6 13.36 0.63 2.39
CA LEU A 6 13.07 -0.35 1.34
C LEU A 6 12.76 -1.73 1.94
N ARG A 7 13.64 -2.23 2.82
CA ARG A 7 13.44 -3.50 3.53
C ARG A 7 12.13 -3.53 4.34
N ARG A 8 11.75 -2.42 4.98
CA ARG A 8 10.47 -2.33 5.71
C ARG A 8 9.27 -2.33 4.78
N VAL A 9 9.41 -1.72 3.61
CA VAL A 9 8.38 -1.68 2.57
C VAL A 9 8.15 -3.09 2.00
N GLU A 10 9.21 -3.77 1.59
CA GLU A 10 9.16 -5.16 1.08
C GLU A 10 8.44 -6.07 2.08
N ARG A 11 8.92 -6.14 3.33
CA ARG A 11 8.31 -6.99 4.37
C ARG A 11 6.82 -6.71 4.59
N LYS A 12 6.41 -5.45 4.51
CA LYS A 12 5.01 -5.05 4.71
C LYS A 12 4.16 -5.35 3.49
N ILE A 13 4.72 -5.32 2.28
CA ILE A 13 4.04 -5.75 1.05
C ILE A 13 3.89 -7.27 1.05
N ASP A 14 4.94 -8.01 1.39
CA ASP A 14 4.89 -9.48 1.45
C ASP A 14 3.85 -9.97 2.46
N ALA A 15 3.71 -9.28 3.59
CA ALA A 15 2.69 -9.59 4.59
C ALA A 15 1.24 -9.45 4.06
N LEU A 16 1.02 -8.68 3.00
CA LEU A 16 -0.31 -8.56 2.38
C LEU A 16 -0.76 -9.86 1.70
N ALA A 17 0.17 -10.74 1.33
CA ALA A 17 -0.17 -12.04 0.76
C ALA A 17 -0.89 -12.95 1.78
N ALA A 18 -0.56 -12.80 3.07
CA ALA A 18 -1.18 -13.59 4.15
C ALA A 18 -2.52 -12.97 4.61
N ASP A 19 -2.56 -11.65 4.73
CA ASP A 19 -3.78 -10.89 5.02
C ASP A 19 -3.78 -9.63 4.12
N PRO A 20 -4.62 -9.56 3.08
CA PRO A 20 -4.68 -8.39 2.20
C PRO A 20 -5.22 -7.12 2.86
N ARG A 21 -5.89 -7.23 4.02
CA ARG A 21 -6.55 -6.10 4.70
C ARG A 21 -6.26 -6.06 6.21
N PRO A 22 -4.97 -6.03 6.63
CA PRO A 22 -4.61 -6.01 8.04
C PRO A 22 -4.94 -4.63 8.63
N PRO A 23 -4.99 -4.48 9.98
CA PRO A 23 -5.40 -3.23 10.63
C PRO A 23 -4.61 -1.96 10.24
N ALA A 24 -3.39 -2.12 9.71
CA ALA A 24 -2.56 -1.00 9.23
C ALA A 24 -2.95 -0.49 7.83
N VAL A 25 -3.84 -1.20 7.13
CA VAL A 25 -4.36 -0.86 5.81
C VAL A 25 -5.67 -0.09 5.96
N VAL A 26 -5.77 1.06 5.31
CA VAL A 26 -6.93 1.95 5.39
C VAL A 26 -7.47 2.19 3.99
N ALA A 27 -8.77 2.00 3.79
CA ALA A 27 -9.43 2.32 2.52
C ALA A 27 -9.28 3.82 2.19
N LEU A 28 -9.02 4.14 0.92
CA LEU A 28 -9.03 5.52 0.46
C LEU A 28 -10.47 5.94 0.16
N ALA A 29 -10.91 7.04 0.79
CA ALA A 29 -12.23 7.59 0.57
C ALA A 29 -12.41 7.98 -0.91
N GLY A 30 -13.56 7.64 -1.48
CA GLY A 30 -13.87 7.93 -2.88
C GLY A 30 -13.20 7.02 -3.92
N CYS A 31 -12.35 6.08 -3.51
CA CYS A 31 -11.71 5.12 -4.41
C CYS A 31 -12.22 3.70 -4.17
N ARG A 32 -12.64 3.00 -5.24
CA ARG A 32 -13.12 1.63 -5.13
C ARG A 32 -11.96 0.65 -4.96
N SER A 33 -12.05 -0.19 -3.92
CA SER A 33 -11.08 -1.25 -3.62
C SER A 33 -9.63 -0.78 -3.52
N THR A 34 -9.41 0.52 -3.30
CA THR A 34 -8.09 1.12 -3.17
C THR A 34 -7.79 1.40 -1.71
N TYR A 35 -6.61 1.01 -1.28
CA TYR A 35 -6.18 1.11 0.10
C TYR A 35 -4.81 1.75 0.21
N ARG A 36 -4.53 2.33 1.37
CA ARG A 36 -3.22 2.82 1.78
C ARG A 36 -2.68 1.95 2.90
N LEU A 37 -1.43 1.50 2.72
CA LEU A 37 -0.59 0.95 3.77
C LEU A 37 0.43 2.00 4.24
N ARG A 38 0.54 2.24 5.55
CA ARG A 38 1.44 3.24 6.16
C ARG A 38 2.76 2.61 6.61
N ILE A 39 3.89 3.20 6.19
CA ILE A 39 5.25 2.73 6.54
C ILE A 39 6.13 3.95 6.85
N GLY A 40 6.12 4.40 8.10
CA GLY A 40 6.80 5.65 8.49
C GLY A 40 6.30 6.85 7.67
N ASP A 41 7.21 7.53 6.96
CA ASP A 41 6.89 8.62 6.04
C ASP A 41 6.54 8.17 4.61
N TRP A 42 6.55 6.86 4.35
CA TRP A 42 6.20 6.28 3.06
C TRP A 42 4.79 5.68 3.10
N ARG A 43 4.16 5.58 1.93
CA ARG A 43 2.87 4.95 1.73
C ARG A 43 2.92 4.06 0.51
N VAL A 44 2.21 2.94 0.61
CA VAL A 44 1.90 2.07 -0.53
C VAL A 44 0.42 2.20 -0.81
N VAL A 45 0.07 2.67 -2.00
CA VAL A 45 -1.30 2.67 -2.52
C VAL A 45 -1.45 1.40 -3.35
N HIS A 46 -2.43 0.58 -3.00
CA HIS A 46 -2.69 -0.68 -3.68
C HIS A 46 -4.18 -0.95 -3.82
N GLN A 47 -4.52 -1.87 -4.70
CA GLN A 47 -5.87 -2.42 -4.82
C GLN A 47 -5.87 -3.90 -4.44
N VAL A 48 -6.98 -4.35 -3.88
CA VAL A 48 -7.26 -5.78 -3.65
C VAL A 48 -8.39 -6.20 -4.58
N CYS A 49 -8.07 -7.13 -5.47
CA CYS A 49 -8.98 -7.70 -6.47
C CYS A 49 -9.32 -9.14 -6.08
N ASP A 50 -10.33 -9.32 -5.21
CA ASP A 50 -10.65 -10.63 -4.63
C ASP A 50 -11.02 -11.69 -5.69
N ALA A 51 -11.65 -11.28 -6.79
CA ALA A 51 -12.08 -12.18 -7.86
C ALA A 51 -10.94 -12.95 -8.53
N VAL A 52 -9.71 -12.45 -8.44
CA VAL A 52 -8.52 -13.03 -9.07
C VAL A 52 -7.34 -13.16 -8.10
N LEU A 53 -7.59 -13.02 -6.79
CA LEU A 53 -6.58 -13.10 -5.73
C LEU A 53 -5.35 -12.21 -6.00
N LEU A 54 -5.59 -10.99 -6.51
CA LEU A 54 -4.54 -10.07 -6.92
C LEU A 54 -4.45 -8.86 -5.98
N ILE A 55 -3.23 -8.54 -5.57
CA ILE A 55 -2.90 -7.27 -4.91
C ILE A 55 -2.10 -6.43 -5.91
N LEU A 56 -2.71 -5.37 -6.42
CA LEU A 56 -2.09 -4.48 -7.40
C LEU A 56 -1.48 -3.27 -6.70
N VAL A 57 -0.16 -3.19 -6.63
CA VAL A 57 0.54 -2.00 -6.12
C VAL A 57 0.50 -0.91 -7.18
N LEU A 58 -0.23 0.18 -6.89
CA LEU A 58 -0.39 1.31 -7.81
C LEU A 58 0.76 2.31 -7.66
N ARG A 59 1.12 2.66 -6.42
CA ARG A 59 2.15 3.65 -6.12
C ARG A 59 2.85 3.37 -4.80
N ILE A 60 4.15 3.63 -4.77
CA ILE A 60 4.95 3.70 -3.55
C ILE A 60 5.58 5.08 -3.49
N GLY A 61 5.30 5.85 -2.44
CA GLY A 61 5.74 7.24 -2.39
C GLY A 61 5.84 7.82 -0.99
N HIS A 62 6.62 8.89 -0.86
CA HIS A 62 6.69 9.68 0.36
C HIS A 62 5.34 10.37 0.61
N ARG A 63 5.00 10.62 1.88
CA ARG A 63 3.68 11.13 2.30
C ARG A 63 3.21 12.42 1.62
N ARG A 64 4.16 13.23 1.14
CA ARG A 64 3.91 14.53 0.49
C ARG A 64 3.60 14.40 -1.01
N GLU A 65 3.84 13.23 -1.59
CA GLU A 65 3.88 13.03 -3.04
C GLU A 65 2.96 11.91 -3.51
N VAL A 66 2.74 10.88 -2.67
CA VAL A 66 2.05 9.64 -3.07
C VAL A 66 0.65 9.86 -3.66
N TYR A 67 -0.02 10.95 -3.27
CA TYR A 67 -1.37 11.30 -3.71
C TYR A 67 -1.43 12.30 -4.86
N ARG A 68 -0.28 12.78 -5.37
CA ARG A 68 -0.31 13.76 -6.47
C ARG A 68 -0.82 13.09 -7.76
N GLY A 69 -1.95 13.56 -8.27
CA GLY A 69 -2.59 13.03 -9.48
C GLY A 69 -3.23 11.66 -9.27
N LEU A 70 -3.85 11.44 -8.11
CA LEU A 70 -4.61 10.25 -7.73
C LEU A 70 -6.07 10.63 -7.50
#